data_AF-A0A6A5SC80-F1
#
_entry.id   AF-A0A6A5SC80-F1
#
_cell.length_a   1.000
_cell.length_b   1.000
_cell.length_c   1.000
_cell.angle_alpha   90.00
_cell.angle_beta   90.00
_cell.angle_gamma   90.00
#
_symmetry.space_group_name_H-M   'P 1'
#
loop_
_entity.id
_entity.type
_entity.pdbx_description
1 polymer ?
#
loop_
_entity_poly.entity_id
_entity_poly.type
_entity_poly.pdbx_seq_one_letter_code
_entity_poly.pdbx_strand_id
1 'polypeptide(L)'
;RDFFPLFYSAWQSAFQEKTILKAFEATGLSPFNPQVILQRFTTSTPLASLSDSDSSTISTSDWRKIERLLRQVVDDRGNKQVKRLSQVLHSNSVQNALLKHEVMSLREALVNERTRRKRGKALPLLEPEEYNGGAIVWSPRKVREARSQQQQQKLEEEQQKLQKAEAKRLRGDNRQAKAEAVQLRRQARAEARLLREKERAERAERAADQASRAAAHRTNQR
;
A
#
# COMPACT_ATOMS: atom_id res chain seq x y z
N ARG A 1 -8.83 -8.00 -23.04
CA ARG A 1 -8.52 -9.17 -23.91
C ARG A 1 -8.78 -8.73 -25.35
N ASP A 2 -8.29 -7.53 -25.72
CA ASP A 2 -8.95 -6.66 -26.69
C ASP A 2 -8.04 -6.30 -27.88
N PHE A 3 -6.91 -7.00 -28.01
CA PHE A 3 -5.94 -6.79 -29.09
C PHE A 3 -6.57 -7.05 -30.46
N PHE A 4 -7.28 -8.16 -30.61
CA PHE A 4 -7.75 -8.59 -31.93
C PHE A 4 -8.80 -7.65 -32.55
N PRO A 5 -9.83 -7.16 -31.84
CA PRO A 5 -10.77 -6.18 -32.39
C PRO A 5 -10.10 -4.85 -32.80
N LEU A 6 -9.21 -4.32 -31.95
CA LEU A 6 -8.47 -3.08 -32.24
C LEU A 6 -7.54 -3.27 -33.44
N PHE A 7 -6.77 -4.36 -33.45
CA PHE A 7 -5.90 -4.73 -34.57
C PHE A 7 -6.67 -4.87 -35.87
N TYR A 8 -7.80 -5.60 -35.86
CA TYR A 8 -8.57 -5.86 -37.06
C TYR A 8 -9.19 -4.58 -37.64
N SER A 9 -9.71 -3.69 -36.78
CA SER A 9 -10.20 -2.37 -37.22
C SER A 9 -9.11 -1.47 -37.81
N ALA A 10 -7.92 -1.49 -37.21
CA ALA A 10 -6.78 -0.73 -37.70
C ALA A 10 -6.26 -1.31 -39.01
N TRP A 11 -6.21 -2.65 -39.12
CA TRP A 11 -5.81 -3.37 -40.32
C TRP A 11 -6.73 -3.04 -41.50
N GLN A 12 -8.05 -3.16 -41.32
CA GLN A 12 -9.04 -2.85 -42.36
C GLN A 12 -8.99 -1.38 -42.81
N SER A 13 -8.54 -0.47 -41.94
CA SER A 13 -8.38 0.96 -42.26
C SER A 13 -7.06 1.25 -42.97
N ALA A 14 -5.98 0.59 -42.57
CA ALA A 14 -4.64 0.79 -43.11
C ALA A 14 -4.43 0.10 -44.47
N PHE A 15 -4.92 -1.12 -44.63
CA PHE A 15 -4.77 -1.93 -45.85
C PHE A 15 -5.86 -1.63 -46.89
N GLN A 16 -6.09 -0.35 -47.17
CA GLN A 16 -6.91 0.10 -48.29
C GLN A 16 -6.00 0.67 -49.37
N GLU A 17 -6.30 0.42 -50.64
CA GLU A 17 -5.48 0.86 -51.79
C GLU A 17 -5.13 2.36 -51.70
N LYS A 18 -6.13 3.21 -51.43
CA LYS A 18 -5.94 4.66 -51.24
C LYS A 18 -4.96 5.02 -50.12
N THR A 19 -4.96 4.28 -49.02
CA THR A 19 -4.10 4.54 -47.86
C THR A 19 -2.67 4.09 -48.16
N ILE A 20 -2.53 2.95 -48.84
CA ILE A 20 -1.25 2.42 -49.31
C ILE A 20 -0.61 3.39 -50.30
N LEU A 21 -1.34 3.84 -51.32
CA LEU A 21 -0.85 4.80 -52.31
C LEU A 21 -0.42 6.12 -51.66
N LYS A 22 -1.23 6.66 -50.73
CA LYS A 22 -0.86 7.85 -49.95
C LYS A 22 0.39 7.64 -49.10
N ALA A 23 0.61 6.45 -48.55
CA ALA A 23 1.81 6.15 -47.78
C ALA A 23 3.07 6.20 -48.66
N PHE A 24 3.00 5.64 -49.88
CA PHE A 24 4.09 5.72 -50.85
C PHE A 24 4.33 7.16 -51.34
N GLU A 25 3.26 7.90 -51.62
CA GLU A 25 3.35 9.32 -52.01
C GLU A 25 3.97 10.17 -50.91
N ALA A 26 3.60 9.95 -49.64
CA ALA A 26 4.15 10.67 -48.49
C ALA A 26 5.65 10.42 -48.27
N THR A 27 6.15 9.25 -48.69
CA THR A 27 7.59 8.97 -48.69
C THR A 27 8.32 9.57 -49.90
N GLY A 28 7.59 10.04 -50.91
CA GLY A 28 8.18 10.53 -52.16
C GLY A 28 8.90 9.44 -52.96
N LEU A 29 8.64 8.16 -52.67
CA LEU A 29 9.24 7.02 -53.38
C LEU A 29 8.46 6.70 -54.66
N SER A 30 7.13 6.70 -54.58
CA SER A 30 6.24 6.42 -55.71
C SER A 30 4.97 7.28 -55.63
N PRO A 31 4.75 8.20 -56.58
CA PRO A 31 5.70 8.62 -57.63
C PRO A 31 6.97 9.25 -57.02
N PHE A 32 8.10 9.16 -57.72
CA PHE A 32 9.38 9.64 -57.20
C PHE A 32 9.38 11.18 -57.07
N ASN A 33 9.33 11.67 -55.84
CA ASN A 33 9.34 13.08 -55.49
C ASN A 33 10.07 13.33 -54.15
N PRO A 34 11.41 13.52 -54.17
CA PRO A 34 12.19 13.71 -52.94
C PRO A 34 11.88 15.03 -52.22
N GLN A 35 11.25 16.01 -52.88
CA GLN A 35 10.93 17.30 -52.27
C GLN A 35 9.94 17.17 -51.12
N VAL A 36 9.08 16.15 -51.13
CA VAL A 36 8.14 15.86 -50.03
C VAL A 36 8.89 15.62 -48.70
N ILE A 37 10.06 14.98 -48.76
CA ILE A 37 10.91 14.78 -47.58
C ILE A 37 11.69 16.06 -47.25
N LEU A 38 12.31 16.68 -48.26
CA LEU A 38 13.16 17.85 -48.06
C LEU A 38 12.39 19.03 -47.47
N GLN A 39 11.14 19.25 -47.89
CA GLN A 39 10.29 20.32 -47.38
C GLN A 39 10.01 20.22 -45.87
N ARG A 40 10.02 19.01 -45.31
CA ARG A 40 9.83 18.79 -43.86
C ARG A 40 11.00 19.32 -43.04
N PHE A 41 12.17 19.45 -43.64
CA PHE A 41 13.38 20.01 -43.03
C PHE A 41 13.60 21.48 -43.39
N THR A 42 12.97 21.99 -44.44
CA THR A 42 13.06 23.41 -44.84
C THR A 42 11.97 24.28 -44.24
N THR A 43 10.96 23.71 -43.58
CA THR A 43 10.21 24.45 -42.56
C THR A 43 11.18 24.82 -41.44
N SER A 44 11.95 25.88 -41.68
CA SER A 44 12.36 26.78 -40.63
C SER A 44 11.07 27.19 -39.97
N THR A 45 10.72 26.50 -38.88
CA THR A 45 9.73 26.98 -37.93
C THR A 45 10.03 28.47 -37.79
N PRO A 46 9.17 29.38 -38.27
CA PRO A 46 9.41 30.79 -38.05
C PRO A 46 9.41 30.90 -36.55
N LEU A 47 10.59 31.14 -35.97
CA LEU A 47 10.84 31.58 -34.61
C LEU A 47 9.56 31.44 -33.79
N ALA A 48 9.21 30.20 -33.40
CA ALA A 48 7.92 29.92 -32.79
C ALA A 48 7.81 30.94 -31.66
N SER A 49 6.80 31.81 -31.79
CA SER A 49 6.76 33.13 -31.19
C SER A 49 7.53 33.15 -29.88
N LEU A 50 8.54 34.02 -29.82
CA LEU A 50 8.97 34.63 -28.57
C LEU A 50 7.72 35.31 -27.97
N SER A 51 6.82 34.51 -27.40
CA SER A 51 5.94 34.98 -26.36
C SER A 51 6.87 35.14 -25.19
N ASP A 52 7.26 36.40 -24.95
CA ASP A 52 7.87 36.89 -23.72
C ASP A 52 7.07 36.36 -22.53
N SER A 53 7.46 35.17 -22.09
CA SER A 53 6.97 34.54 -20.90
C SER A 53 8.19 34.03 -20.19
N ASP A 54 8.89 34.98 -19.57
CA ASP A 54 10.05 34.87 -18.69
C ASP A 54 9.80 34.01 -17.43
N SER A 55 8.92 33.01 -17.51
CA SER A 55 8.47 32.21 -16.37
C SER A 55 8.18 30.75 -16.71
N SER A 56 8.66 30.21 -17.84
CA SER A 56 8.74 28.74 -17.94
C SER A 56 10.03 28.30 -17.28
N THR A 57 9.94 27.87 -16.01
CA THR A 57 11.04 27.24 -15.27
C THR A 57 11.73 26.24 -16.20
N ILE A 58 13.00 26.53 -16.54
CA ILE A 58 13.80 25.68 -17.41
C ILE A 58 13.81 24.31 -16.76
N SER A 59 13.11 23.34 -17.36
CA SER A 59 13.12 21.97 -16.86
C SER A 59 14.58 21.51 -16.88
N THR A 60 15.12 21.28 -15.68
CA THR A 60 16.53 20.91 -15.47
C THR A 60 16.89 19.57 -16.13
N SER A 61 15.89 18.84 -16.62
CA SER A 61 16.07 17.61 -17.39
C SER A 61 16.49 17.83 -18.84
N ASP A 62 16.18 19.00 -19.43
CA ASP A 62 16.31 19.22 -20.87
C ASP A 62 17.66 19.86 -21.20
N TRP A 63 18.73 19.08 -21.16
CA TRP A 63 20.09 19.59 -21.41
C TRP A 63 20.23 20.35 -22.74
N ARG A 64 19.43 19.99 -23.76
CA ARG A 64 19.40 20.69 -25.06
C ARG A 64 18.89 22.14 -24.95
N LYS A 65 18.02 22.45 -24.00
CA LYS A 65 17.55 23.81 -23.73
C LYS A 65 18.63 24.59 -22.98
N ILE A 66 19.23 23.97 -21.96
CA ILE A 66 20.33 24.56 -21.18
C ILE A 66 21.54 24.83 -22.07
N GLU A 67 21.88 23.92 -22.99
CA GLU A 67 22.99 24.11 -23.93
C GLU A 67 22.72 25.22 -24.95
N ARG A 68 21.46 25.35 -25.42
CA ARG A 68 21.07 26.48 -26.28
C ARG A 68 21.25 27.82 -25.56
N LEU A 69 20.84 27.91 -24.30
CA LEU A 69 21.04 29.11 -23.49
C LEU A 69 22.53 29.38 -23.24
N LEU A 70 23.31 28.34 -22.91
CA LEU A 70 24.76 28.47 -22.72
C LEU A 70 25.46 28.97 -24.00
N ARG A 71 25.00 28.56 -25.19
CA ARG A 71 25.49 29.06 -26.49
C ARG A 71 25.02 30.47 -26.82
N GLN A 72 23.93 30.94 -26.21
CA GLN A 72 23.42 32.30 -26.38
C GLN A 72 24.10 33.29 -25.42
N VAL A 73 24.41 32.85 -24.20
CA VAL A 73 25.06 33.68 -23.17
C VAL A 73 26.58 33.76 -23.35
N VAL A 74 27.20 32.73 -23.95
CA VAL A 74 28.65 32.68 -24.13
C VAL A 74 29.00 32.92 -25.60
N ASP A 75 29.62 34.07 -25.87
CA ASP A 75 30.10 34.45 -27.19
C ASP A 75 31.29 33.59 -27.66
N ASP A 76 32.19 33.23 -26.73
CA ASP A 76 33.41 32.44 -27.00
C ASP A 76 33.15 30.94 -27.09
N ARG A 77 32.62 30.49 -28.23
CA ARG A 77 32.34 29.07 -28.55
C ARG A 77 33.58 28.16 -28.46
N GLY A 78 34.78 28.73 -28.53
CA GLY A 78 36.06 28.01 -28.47
C GLY A 78 36.58 27.75 -27.05
N ASN A 79 36.03 28.39 -26.02
CA ASN A 79 36.58 28.35 -24.67
C ASN A 79 36.56 26.93 -24.10
N LYS A 80 37.74 26.44 -23.65
CA LYS A 80 37.93 25.11 -23.08
C LYS A 80 37.07 24.88 -21.84
N GLN A 81 36.87 25.91 -21.01
CA GLN A 81 36.05 25.81 -19.80
C GLN A 81 34.57 25.61 -20.14
N VAL A 82 34.06 26.31 -21.15
CA VAL A 82 32.67 26.24 -21.59
C VAL A 82 32.37 24.87 -22.20
N LYS A 83 33.30 24.32 -22.98
CA LYS A 83 33.22 22.94 -23.49
C LYS A 83 33.19 21.91 -22.36
N ARG A 84 34.03 22.08 -21.34
CA ARG A 84 34.04 21.22 -20.15
C ARG A 84 32.71 21.29 -19.39
N LEU A 85 32.13 22.48 -19.24
CA LEU A 85 30.83 22.66 -18.59
C LEU A 85 29.69 22.00 -19.38
N SER A 86 29.65 22.16 -20.70
CA SER A 86 28.66 21.47 -21.57
C SER A 86 28.79 19.95 -21.47
N GLN A 87 30.02 19.42 -21.46
CA GLN A 87 30.27 17.98 -21.28
C GLN A 87 29.76 17.46 -19.92
N VAL A 88 30.08 18.17 -18.83
CA VAL A 88 29.63 17.79 -17.47
C VAL A 88 28.11 17.91 -17.32
N LEU A 89 27.50 18.91 -17.95
CA LEU A 89 26.06 19.07 -17.99
C LEU A 89 25.39 17.90 -18.74
N HIS A 90 25.93 17.53 -19.90
CA HIS A 90 25.45 16.40 -20.68
C HIS A 90 25.58 15.09 -19.89
N SER A 91 26.75 14.83 -19.29
CA SER A 91 26.96 13.61 -18.50
C SER A 91 26.01 13.52 -17.31
N ASN A 92 25.80 14.62 -16.58
CA ASN A 92 24.86 14.66 -15.46
C ASN A 92 23.41 14.49 -15.92
N SER A 93 23.03 15.04 -17.08
CA SER A 93 21.67 14.86 -17.62
C SER A 93 21.42 13.39 -17.98
N VAL A 94 22.38 12.74 -18.64
CA VAL A 94 22.30 11.31 -18.98
C VAL A 94 22.23 10.46 -17.71
N GLN A 95 23.11 10.70 -16.74
CA GLN A 95 23.09 9.98 -15.45
C GLN A 95 21.75 10.15 -14.73
N ASN A 96 21.20 11.35 -14.67
CA ASN A 96 19.89 11.59 -14.06
C ASN A 96 18.76 10.85 -14.79
N ALA A 97 18.80 10.79 -16.13
CA ALA A 97 17.82 10.05 -16.91
C ALA A 97 17.90 8.54 -16.62
N LEU A 98 19.11 7.98 -16.57
CA LEU A 98 19.34 6.58 -16.22
C LEU A 98 18.86 6.25 -14.81
N LEU A 99 19.20 7.09 -13.83
CA LEU A 99 18.76 6.91 -12.44
C LEU A 99 17.24 6.96 -12.31
N LYS A 100 16.57 7.88 -13.02
CA LYS A 100 15.09 7.94 -13.03
C LYS A 100 14.49 6.65 -13.59
N HIS A 101 15.05 6.14 -14.69
CA HIS A 101 14.58 4.89 -15.29
C HIS A 101 14.83 3.69 -14.36
N GLU A 102 15.98 3.62 -13.69
CA GLU A 102 16.30 2.57 -12.72
C GLU A 102 15.33 2.61 -11.53
N VAL A 103 15.08 3.79 -10.95
CA VAL A 103 14.09 3.95 -9.87
C VAL A 103 12.70 3.51 -10.33
N MET A 104 12.29 3.85 -11.55
CA MET A 104 11.02 3.37 -12.11
C MET A 104 10.99 1.84 -12.24
N SER A 105 12.04 1.25 -12.82
CA SER A 105 12.16 -0.20 -13.04
C SER A 105 12.15 -0.97 -11.72
N LEU A 106 12.84 -0.46 -10.69
CA LEU A 106 12.84 -1.03 -9.35
C LEU A 106 11.47 -0.94 -8.68
N ARG A 107 10.75 0.18 -8.85
CA ARG A 107 9.37 0.32 -8.36
C ARG A 107 8.44 -0.67 -9.03
N GLU A 108 8.54 -0.84 -10.34
CA GLU A 108 7.76 -1.83 -11.09
C GLU A 108 8.10 -3.26 -10.66
N ALA A 109 9.38 -3.58 -10.51
CA ALA A 109 9.84 -4.86 -10.01
C ALA A 109 9.28 -5.16 -8.61
N LEU A 110 9.29 -4.16 -7.71
CA LEU A 110 8.71 -4.28 -6.37
C LEU A 110 7.20 -4.53 -6.42
N VAL A 111 6.47 -3.82 -7.28
CA VAL A 111 5.03 -4.04 -7.47
C VAL A 111 4.77 -5.44 -8.00
N ASN A 112 5.51 -5.87 -9.02
CA ASN A 112 5.41 -7.20 -9.62
C ASN A 112 5.74 -8.31 -8.62
N GLU A 113 6.70 -8.08 -7.75
CA GLU A 113 7.08 -9.02 -6.70
C GLU A 113 5.98 -9.13 -5.64
N ARG A 114 5.42 -7.99 -5.21
CA ARG A 114 4.26 -7.96 -4.31
C ARG A 114 3.05 -8.64 -4.92
N THR A 115 2.76 -8.42 -6.20
CA THR A 115 1.63 -9.09 -6.89
C THR A 115 1.89 -10.58 -7.07
N ARG A 116 3.14 -11.00 -7.34
CA ARG A 116 3.53 -12.41 -7.37
C ARG A 116 3.37 -13.07 -6.01
N ARG A 117 3.78 -12.42 -4.91
CA ARG A 117 3.54 -12.92 -3.54
C ARG A 117 2.06 -12.95 -3.18
N LYS A 118 1.25 -12.03 -3.73
CA LYS A 118 -0.22 -12.02 -3.61
C LYS A 118 -0.90 -13.05 -4.52
N ARG A 119 -0.19 -13.73 -5.42
CA ARG A 119 -0.72 -14.85 -6.22
C ARG A 119 -0.97 -15.99 -5.25
N GLY A 120 -2.11 -15.91 -4.57
CA GLY A 120 -2.44 -16.72 -3.42
C GLY A 120 -2.81 -18.15 -3.78
N LYS A 121 -3.47 -18.82 -2.83
CA LYS A 121 -3.98 -20.18 -2.98
C LYS A 121 -4.75 -20.33 -4.30
N ALA A 122 -4.49 -21.43 -5.00
CA ALA A 122 -5.19 -21.77 -6.22
C ALA A 122 -6.71 -21.77 -5.98
N LEU A 123 -7.48 -21.46 -7.03
CA LEU A 123 -8.93 -21.61 -6.95
C LEU A 123 -9.25 -23.06 -6.63
N PRO A 124 -10.13 -23.34 -5.64
CA PRO A 124 -10.52 -24.70 -5.31
C PRO A 124 -11.42 -25.24 -6.44
N LEU A 125 -10.79 -25.79 -7.47
CA LEU A 125 -11.48 -26.47 -8.56
C LEU A 125 -11.56 -27.96 -8.17
N LEU A 126 -12.78 -28.47 -8.04
CA LEU A 126 -13.03 -29.88 -7.74
C LEU A 126 -12.61 -30.75 -8.93
N GLU A 127 -11.63 -31.63 -8.75
CA GLU A 127 -11.21 -32.58 -9.77
C GLU A 127 -12.39 -33.49 -10.18
N PRO A 128 -12.51 -33.86 -11.48
CA PRO A 128 -13.48 -34.87 -11.91
C PRO A 128 -13.18 -36.22 -11.25
N GLU A 129 -14.22 -37.01 -10.95
CA GLU A 129 -14.09 -38.33 -10.28
C GLU A 129 -13.19 -39.32 -11.06
N GLU A 130 -13.09 -39.17 -12.38
CA GLU A 130 -12.22 -39.96 -13.26
C GLU A 130 -11.07 -39.09 -13.80
N TYR A 131 -10.07 -38.81 -12.97
CA TYR A 131 -8.88 -38.09 -13.40
C TYR A 131 -7.79 -39.04 -13.92
N ASN A 132 -7.64 -39.11 -15.24
CA ASN A 132 -6.66 -39.97 -15.91
C ASN A 132 -5.30 -39.29 -16.16
N GLY A 133 -4.96 -38.22 -15.43
CA GLY A 133 -3.63 -37.57 -15.51
C GLY A 133 -3.42 -36.59 -16.68
N GLY A 134 -4.47 -36.27 -17.45
CA GLY A 134 -4.41 -35.32 -18.56
C GLY A 134 -4.65 -33.86 -18.15
N ALA A 135 -4.30 -32.90 -19.02
CA ALA A 135 -4.62 -31.49 -18.78
C ALA A 135 -6.14 -31.26 -18.71
N ILE A 136 -6.65 -30.78 -17.57
CA ILE A 136 -8.09 -30.47 -17.40
C ILE A 136 -8.38 -29.05 -17.89
N VAL A 137 -9.28 -28.91 -18.85
CA VAL A 137 -9.80 -27.62 -19.30
C VAL A 137 -11.08 -27.31 -18.52
N TRP A 138 -11.05 -26.23 -17.72
CA TRP A 138 -12.20 -25.80 -16.94
C TRP A 138 -13.13 -24.89 -17.73
N SER A 139 -14.43 -25.20 -17.72
CA SER A 139 -15.43 -24.32 -18.30
C SER A 139 -15.57 -23.01 -17.50
N PRO A 140 -15.95 -21.88 -18.12
CA PRO A 140 -16.17 -20.61 -17.41
C PRO A 140 -17.19 -20.69 -16.27
N ARG A 141 -18.15 -21.63 -16.34
CA ARG A 141 -19.13 -21.87 -15.28
C ARG A 141 -18.46 -22.46 -14.03
N LYS A 142 -17.65 -23.51 -14.17
CA LYS A 142 -16.88 -24.13 -13.06
C LYS A 142 -15.94 -23.14 -12.38
N VAL A 143 -15.29 -22.26 -13.16
CA VAL A 143 -14.42 -21.21 -12.60
C VAL A 143 -15.22 -20.19 -11.78
N ARG A 144 -16.46 -19.86 -12.17
CA ARG A 144 -17.33 -18.97 -11.38
C ARG A 144 -17.76 -19.63 -10.07
N GLU A 145 -18.18 -20.89 -10.12
CA GLU A 145 -18.56 -21.67 -8.93
C GLU A 145 -17.42 -21.73 -7.90
N ALA A 146 -16.20 -22.07 -8.34
CA ALA A 146 -15.02 -22.11 -7.46
C ALA A 146 -14.70 -20.74 -6.81
N ARG A 147 -14.93 -19.63 -7.54
CA ARG A 147 -14.79 -18.28 -6.98
C ARG A 147 -15.85 -17.98 -5.92
N SER A 148 -17.10 -18.36 -6.17
CA SER A 148 -18.19 -18.19 -5.20
C SER A 148 -17.93 -18.98 -3.92
N GLN A 149 -17.47 -20.23 -4.03
CA GLN A 149 -17.07 -21.04 -2.89
C GLN A 149 -15.92 -20.41 -2.10
N GLN A 150 -14.89 -19.90 -2.80
CA GLN A 150 -13.78 -19.21 -2.15
C GLN A 150 -14.24 -17.95 -1.39
N GLN A 151 -15.22 -17.22 -1.92
CA GLN A 151 -15.80 -16.07 -1.21
C GLN A 151 -16.56 -16.51 0.04
N GLN A 152 -17.36 -17.56 -0.04
CA GLN A 152 -18.07 -18.13 1.12
C GLN A 152 -17.10 -18.59 2.21
N GLN A 153 -16.06 -19.35 1.85
CA GLN A 153 -15.03 -19.78 2.81
C GLN A 153 -14.34 -18.61 3.51
N LYS A 154 -14.05 -17.53 2.79
CA LYS A 154 -13.45 -16.32 3.40
C LYS A 154 -14.40 -15.66 4.40
N LEU A 155 -15.68 -15.55 4.05
CA LEU A 155 -16.69 -14.99 4.95
C LEU A 155 -16.84 -15.86 6.21
N GLU A 156 -16.85 -17.18 6.06
CA GLU A 156 -16.89 -18.12 7.19
C GLU A 156 -15.63 -18.00 8.07
N GLU A 157 -14.43 -17.93 7.48
CA GLU A 157 -13.19 -17.72 8.22
C GLU A 157 -13.20 -16.39 8.99
N GLU A 158 -13.74 -15.32 8.40
CA GLU A 158 -13.88 -14.02 9.05
C GLU A 158 -14.87 -14.07 10.21
N GLN A 159 -16.03 -14.70 10.03
CA GLN A 159 -17.00 -14.91 11.10
C GLN A 159 -16.39 -15.73 12.25
N GLN A 160 -15.66 -16.80 11.95
CA GLN A 160 -14.97 -17.60 12.97
C GLN A 160 -13.91 -16.78 13.74
N LYS A 161 -13.19 -15.87 13.06
CA LYS A 161 -12.23 -14.98 13.73
C LYS A 161 -12.93 -14.01 14.67
N LEU A 162 -14.06 -13.44 14.25
CA LEU A 162 -14.86 -12.54 15.09
C LEU A 162 -15.40 -13.28 16.33
N GLN A 163 -15.99 -14.47 16.14
CA GLN A 163 -16.46 -15.30 17.25
C GLN A 163 -15.34 -15.66 18.23
N LYS A 164 -14.14 -16.01 17.74
CA LYS A 164 -12.98 -16.29 18.60
C LYS A 164 -12.53 -15.05 19.37
N ALA A 165 -12.57 -13.87 18.73
CA ALA A 165 -12.22 -12.61 19.39
C ALA A 165 -13.22 -12.26 20.50
N GLU A 166 -14.52 -12.38 20.24
CA GLU A 166 -15.59 -12.17 21.21
C GLU A 166 -15.48 -13.15 22.39
N ALA A 167 -15.28 -14.45 22.11
CA ALA A 167 -15.07 -15.46 23.14
C ALA A 167 -13.84 -15.15 24.01
N LYS A 168 -12.77 -14.60 23.43
CA LYS A 168 -11.58 -14.17 24.17
C LYS A 168 -11.89 -12.97 25.07
N ARG A 169 -12.69 -12.00 24.59
CA ARG A 169 -13.14 -10.85 25.39
C ARG A 169 -13.98 -11.30 26.59
N LEU A 170 -15.02 -12.10 26.34
CA LEU A 170 -15.89 -12.64 27.40
C LEU A 170 -15.11 -13.47 28.44
N ARG A 171 -14.08 -14.20 28.04
CA ARG A 171 -13.19 -14.91 28.98
C ARG A 171 -12.35 -13.95 29.82
N GLY A 172 -11.92 -12.83 29.24
CA GLY A 172 -11.21 -11.77 29.97
C GLY A 172 -12.10 -11.13 31.03
N ASP A 173 -13.30 -10.71 30.63
CA ASP A 173 -14.27 -10.05 31.51
C ASP A 173 -14.68 -10.97 32.67
N ASN A 174 -14.96 -12.25 32.37
CA ASN A 174 -15.26 -13.25 33.41
C ASN A 174 -14.09 -13.49 34.37
N ARG A 175 -12.84 -13.39 33.92
CA ARG A 175 -11.67 -13.49 34.82
C ARG A 175 -11.58 -12.28 35.74
N GLN A 176 -11.85 -11.08 35.22
CA GLN A 176 -11.86 -9.85 36.00
C GLN A 176 -12.97 -9.88 37.06
N ALA A 177 -14.21 -10.18 36.65
CA ALA A 177 -15.35 -10.29 37.59
C ALA A 177 -15.10 -11.33 38.69
N LYS A 178 -14.49 -12.47 38.35
CA LYS A 178 -14.09 -13.48 39.35
C LYS A 178 -13.01 -12.96 40.30
N ALA A 179 -12.02 -12.23 39.80
CA ALA A 179 -10.97 -11.63 40.62
C ALA A 179 -11.55 -10.59 41.59
N GLU A 180 -12.44 -9.71 41.11
CA GLU A 180 -13.15 -8.72 41.92
C GLU A 180 -14.02 -9.38 42.99
N ALA A 181 -14.80 -10.40 42.64
CA ALA A 181 -15.60 -11.16 43.60
C ALA A 181 -14.75 -11.82 44.70
N VAL A 182 -13.55 -12.33 44.33
CA VAL A 182 -12.60 -12.88 45.31
C VAL A 182 -12.03 -11.78 46.21
N GLN A 183 -11.71 -10.60 45.68
CA GLN A 183 -11.22 -9.47 46.47
C GLN A 183 -12.28 -8.96 47.45
N LEU A 184 -13.52 -8.77 47.00
CA LEU A 184 -14.65 -8.37 47.86
C LEU A 184 -14.88 -9.39 48.98
N ARG A 185 -14.82 -10.70 48.68
CA ARG A 185 -14.90 -11.74 49.70
C ARG A 185 -13.75 -11.69 50.71
N ARG A 186 -12.53 -11.33 50.28
CA ARG A 186 -11.39 -11.17 51.19
C ARG A 186 -11.57 -9.94 52.09
N GLN A 187 -12.03 -8.82 51.55
CA GLN A 187 -12.32 -7.60 52.30
C GLN A 187 -13.42 -7.85 53.34
N ALA A 188 -14.56 -8.43 52.95
CA ALA A 188 -15.64 -8.76 53.88
C ALA A 188 -15.19 -9.70 55.01
N ARG A 189 -14.29 -10.67 54.73
CA ARG A 189 -13.70 -11.55 55.75
C ARG A 189 -12.77 -10.78 56.70
N ALA A 190 -11.99 -9.83 56.20
CA ALA A 190 -11.12 -9.00 57.02
C ALA A 190 -11.92 -8.07 57.94
N GLU A 191 -12.94 -7.41 57.40
CA GLU A 191 -13.87 -6.55 58.16
C GLU A 191 -14.59 -7.34 59.26
N ALA A 192 -15.10 -8.54 58.93
CA ALA A 192 -15.73 -9.42 59.93
C ALA A 192 -14.76 -9.86 61.04
N ARG A 193 -13.46 -10.03 60.74
CA ARG A 193 -12.44 -10.31 61.76
C ARG A 193 -12.21 -9.11 62.67
N LEU A 194 -12.08 -7.91 62.10
CA LEU A 194 -11.91 -6.67 62.87
C LEU A 194 -13.11 -6.41 63.78
N LEU A 195 -14.34 -6.62 63.30
CA LEU A 195 -15.55 -6.51 64.12
C LEU A 195 -15.54 -7.51 65.28
N ARG A 196 -15.18 -8.77 65.03
CA ARG A 196 -15.05 -9.79 66.08
C ARG A 196 -13.97 -9.44 67.10
N GLU A 197 -12.86 -8.86 66.68
CA GLU A 197 -11.79 -8.41 67.59
C GLU A 197 -12.24 -7.22 68.43
N LYS A 198 -12.94 -6.24 67.85
CA LYS A 198 -13.55 -5.12 68.59
C LYS A 198 -14.55 -5.60 69.62
N GLU A 199 -15.48 -6.49 69.25
CA GLU A 199 -16.43 -7.05 70.20
C GLU A 199 -15.75 -7.82 71.34
N ARG A 200 -14.67 -8.56 71.04
CA ARG A 200 -13.87 -9.25 72.06
C ARG A 200 -13.18 -8.28 73.00
N ALA A 201 -12.61 -7.20 72.46
CA ALA A 201 -11.97 -6.14 73.25
C ALA A 201 -12.98 -5.43 74.15
N GLU A 202 -14.15 -5.04 73.61
CA GLU A 202 -15.22 -4.43 74.41
C GLU A 202 -15.74 -5.37 75.51
N ARG A 203 -15.91 -6.67 75.21
CA ARG A 203 -16.30 -7.65 76.24
C ARG A 203 -15.22 -7.79 77.32
N ALA A 204 -13.94 -7.76 76.94
CA ALA A 204 -12.82 -7.81 77.89
C ALA A 204 -12.75 -6.54 78.76
N GLU A 205 -12.94 -5.35 78.19
CA GLU A 205 -13.05 -4.10 78.95
C GLU A 205 -14.23 -4.14 79.92
N ARG A 206 -15.43 -4.50 79.46
CA ARG A 206 -16.61 -4.62 80.33
C ARG A 206 -16.38 -5.61 81.47
N ALA A 207 -15.69 -6.72 81.21
CA ALA A 207 -15.35 -7.69 82.24
C ALA A 207 -14.29 -7.14 83.23
N ALA A 208 -13.29 -6.40 82.75
CA ALA A 208 -12.30 -5.73 83.59
C ALA A 208 -12.92 -4.63 84.47
N ASP A 209 -13.86 -3.85 83.93
CA ASP A 209 -14.62 -2.83 84.66
C ASP A 209 -15.54 -3.46 85.72
N GLN A 210 -16.19 -4.58 85.41
CA GLN A 210 -16.97 -5.32 86.40
C GLN A 210 -16.07 -5.90 87.50
N ALA A 211 -14.90 -6.42 87.15
CA ALA A 211 -13.93 -6.94 88.11
C ALA A 211 -13.37 -5.84 89.01
N SER A 212 -13.05 -4.66 88.47
CA SER A 212 -12.56 -3.50 89.25
C SER A 212 -13.64 -2.95 90.19
N ARG A 213 -14.90 -2.85 89.74
CA ARG A 213 -16.05 -2.47 90.59
C ARG A 213 -16.31 -3.50 91.70
N ALA A 214 -16.23 -4.79 91.41
CA ALA A 214 -16.37 -5.84 92.40
C ALA A 214 -15.22 -5.84 93.43
N ALA A 215 -14.00 -5.54 93.01
CA ALA A 215 -12.86 -5.35 93.90
C ALA A 215 -13.03 -4.13 94.82
N ALA A 216 -13.48 -2.99 94.26
CA ALA A 216 -13.76 -1.78 95.03
C ALA A 216 -14.90 -1.96 96.06
N HIS A 217 -15.93 -2.75 95.74
CA HIS A 217 -16.97 -3.11 96.69
C HIS A 217 -16.46 -4.00 97.84
N ARG A 218 -15.49 -4.89 97.58
CA ARG A 218 -14.87 -5.74 98.61
C ARG A 218 -13.96 -4.96 99.54
N THR A 219 -13.30 -3.89 99.07
CA THR A 219 -12.44 -3.05 99.90
C THR A 219 -13.21 -2.08 100.80
N ASN A 220 -14.42 -1.65 100.41
CA ASN A 220 -15.30 -0.81 101.24
C ASN A 220 -16.11 -1.58 102.31
N GLN A 221 -15.95 -2.90 102.40
CA GLN A 221 -16.59 -3.76 103.41
C GLN A 221 -15.61 -4.29 104.47
N ARG A 222 -14.42 -3.69 104.56
CA ARG A 222 -13.47 -3.86 105.68
C ARG A 222 -13.33 -2.53 106.41
#